data_AF-A0A255QM18-F1
#
_entry.id   AF-A0A255QM18-F1
#
_cell.length_a   1.000
_cell.length_b   1.000
_cell.length_c   1.000
_cell.angle_alpha   90.00
_cell.angle_beta   90.00
_cell.angle_gamma   90.00
#
_symmetry.space_group_name_H-M   'P 1'
#
loop_
_entity.id
_entity.type
_entity.pdbx_description
1 polymer ?
#
loop_
_entity_poly.entity_id
_entity_poly.type
_entity_poly.pdbx_seq_one_letter_code
_entity_poly.pdbx_strand_id
1 'polypeptide(L)'
;MLVLILVMLVGFIAAVAFSVDIAHMHLSRTELRSATDAAAQAASQELSDTFDRDRAIAKGQEIAALNMVNGQPLLLEAGDFQFGRSEENNDGRFQFREGVTPLNTVRVTGRRTADSPSGAIPLFFGNVLGFNTFEPRISAAATYIERDVVLVVDRSGSMAGSKFSELQAAIGVFVSTLNTTPVEEEVGLASYSDTASEDVQLTRNLSSIEATLSQLRPNGFTSISRGMEAGASIMSRSRSTEFVERTMIVMTDGLHNRGPEPRAIARRLASESVRIHTITFGSGADQARMREIATIGGGKHFHALSAAELTAAYREIALTLGTVVTE
;
A
#
# COMPACT_ATOMS: atom_id res chain seq x y z
N MET A 1 -25.10 -65.43 10.79
CA MET A 1 -25.71 -64.10 11.06
C MET A 1 -24.85 -63.24 12.00
N LEU A 2 -24.46 -63.73 13.18
CA LEU A 2 -23.58 -63.01 14.13
C LEU A 2 -22.24 -62.53 13.53
N VAL A 3 -21.57 -63.38 12.74
CA VAL A 3 -20.30 -63.01 12.08
C VAL A 3 -20.45 -61.82 11.13
N LEU A 4 -21.56 -61.78 10.37
CA LEU A 4 -21.84 -60.69 9.43
C LEU A 4 -22.09 -59.37 10.17
N ILE A 5 -22.85 -59.41 11.26
CA ILE A 5 -23.12 -58.25 12.12
C ILE A 5 -21.82 -57.70 12.69
N LEU A 6 -20.91 -58.58 13.15
CA LEU A 6 -19.64 -58.18 13.73
C LEU A 6 -18.73 -57.50 12.70
N VAL A 7 -18.66 -58.02 11.47
CA VAL A 7 -17.90 -57.40 10.38
C VAL A 7 -18.49 -56.04 10.00
N MET A 8 -19.81 -55.91 9.90
CA MET A 8 -20.45 -54.62 9.59
C MET A 8 -20.28 -53.59 10.71
N LEU A 9 -20.30 -54.03 11.98
CA LEU A 9 -20.07 -53.13 13.12
C LEU A 9 -18.64 -52.57 13.11
N VAL A 10 -17.64 -53.40 12.82
CA VAL A 10 -16.24 -52.95 12.67
C VAL A 10 -16.12 -51.94 11.52
N GLY A 11 -16.75 -52.23 10.38
CA GLY A 11 -16.79 -51.29 9.25
C GLY A 11 -17.45 -49.95 9.60
N PHE A 12 -18.54 -49.98 10.37
CA PHE A 12 -19.22 -48.77 10.83
C PHE A 12 -18.36 -47.95 11.80
N ILE A 13 -17.72 -48.60 12.78
CA ILE A 13 -16.80 -47.93 13.72
C ILE A 13 -15.63 -47.29 12.96
N ALA A 14 -15.06 -47.98 11.96
CA ALA A 14 -14.00 -47.44 11.12
C ALA A 14 -14.46 -46.19 10.33
N ALA A 15 -15.68 -46.18 9.80
CA ALA A 15 -16.24 -45.03 9.10
C ALA A 15 -16.47 -43.83 10.03
N VAL A 16 -16.94 -44.07 11.26
CA VAL A 16 -17.09 -43.01 12.28
C VAL A 16 -15.74 -42.44 12.69
N ALA A 17 -14.76 -43.31 12.98
CA ALA A 17 -13.39 -42.92 13.31
C ALA A 17 -12.77 -42.03 12.24
N PHE A 18 -12.90 -42.43 10.97
CA PHE A 18 -12.44 -41.65 9.83
C PHE A 18 -13.14 -40.29 9.73
N SER A 19 -14.45 -40.24 9.98
CA SER A 19 -15.22 -39.00 9.94
C SER A 19 -14.78 -38.02 11.03
N VAL A 20 -14.46 -38.52 12.23
CA VAL A 20 -13.94 -37.70 13.34
C VAL A 20 -12.56 -37.13 12.98
N ASP A 21 -11.66 -37.94 12.43
CA ASP A 21 -10.33 -37.47 12.03
C ASP A 21 -10.41 -36.42 10.91
N ILE A 22 -11.28 -36.60 9.90
CA ILE A 22 -11.52 -35.58 8.86
C ILE A 22 -12.02 -34.28 9.47
N ALA A 23 -13.03 -34.35 10.35
CA ALA A 23 -13.57 -33.16 11.01
C ALA A 23 -12.48 -32.44 11.82
N HIS A 24 -11.64 -33.20 12.52
CA HIS A 24 -10.51 -32.67 13.28
C HIS A 24 -9.44 -31.99 12.41
N MET A 25 -9.10 -32.60 11.25
CA MET A 25 -8.20 -32.00 10.28
C MET A 25 -8.74 -30.66 9.73
N HIS A 26 -10.03 -30.61 9.39
CA HIS A 26 -10.66 -29.40 8.88
C HIS A 26 -10.75 -28.28 9.91
N LEU A 27 -11.10 -28.62 11.16
CA LEU A 27 -11.11 -27.67 12.27
C LEU A 27 -9.70 -27.11 12.48
N SER A 28 -8.71 -27.98 12.64
CA SER A 28 -7.32 -27.56 12.89
C SER A 28 -6.75 -26.72 11.74
N ARG A 29 -7.10 -27.03 10.49
CA ARG A 29 -6.71 -26.23 9.33
C ARG A 29 -7.34 -24.83 9.36
N THR A 30 -8.60 -24.74 9.81
CA THR A 30 -9.34 -23.47 9.90
C THR A 30 -8.77 -22.60 11.02
N GLU A 31 -8.51 -23.19 12.18
CA GLU A 31 -7.84 -22.52 13.30
C GLU A 31 -6.44 -22.05 12.91
N LEU A 32 -5.65 -22.91 12.25
CA LEU A 32 -4.32 -22.54 11.77
C LEU A 32 -4.38 -21.36 10.80
N ARG A 33 -5.34 -21.36 9.87
CA ARG A 33 -5.54 -20.24 8.94
C ARG A 33 -5.84 -18.96 9.71
N SER A 34 -6.85 -18.97 10.57
CA SER A 34 -7.23 -17.79 11.35
C SER A 34 -6.08 -17.25 12.20
N ALA A 35 -5.29 -18.13 12.84
CA ALA A 35 -4.13 -17.73 13.64
C ALA A 35 -3.01 -17.14 12.78
N THR A 36 -2.75 -17.71 11.60
CA THR A 36 -1.73 -17.22 10.65
C THR A 36 -2.13 -15.87 10.05
N ASP A 37 -3.41 -15.71 9.70
CA ASP A 37 -3.96 -14.45 9.17
C ASP A 37 -3.84 -13.33 10.22
N ALA A 38 -4.22 -13.60 11.47
CA ALA A 38 -4.09 -12.64 12.57
C ALA A 38 -2.63 -12.25 12.82
N ALA A 39 -1.70 -13.21 12.77
CA ALA A 39 -0.27 -12.96 12.92
C ALA A 39 0.30 -12.11 11.78
N ALA A 40 -0.10 -12.39 10.53
CA ALA A 40 0.30 -11.60 9.36
C ALA A 40 -0.22 -10.17 9.46
N GLN A 41 -1.50 -10.00 9.80
CA GLN A 41 -2.12 -8.68 9.95
C GLN A 41 -1.44 -7.86 11.04
N ALA A 42 -1.17 -8.45 12.21
CA ALA A 42 -0.51 -7.76 13.32
C ALA A 42 0.93 -7.38 12.99
N ALA A 43 1.68 -8.28 12.34
CA ALA A 43 3.04 -7.97 11.90
C ALA A 43 3.07 -6.87 10.84
N SER A 44 2.13 -6.89 9.88
CA SER A 44 1.99 -5.85 8.87
C SER A 44 1.64 -4.50 9.47
N GLN A 45 0.76 -4.45 10.47
CA GLN A 45 0.39 -3.21 11.14
C GLN A 45 1.58 -2.61 11.91
N GLU A 46 2.28 -3.41 12.73
CA GLU A 46 3.45 -2.93 13.47
C GLU A 46 4.58 -2.49 12.51
N LEU A 47 4.72 -3.14 11.35
CA LEU A 47 5.69 -2.72 10.33
C LEU A 47 5.34 -1.36 9.73
N SER A 48 4.05 -1.08 9.50
CA SER A 48 3.56 0.23 9.06
C SER A 48 3.85 1.31 10.10
N ASP A 49 3.63 1.02 11.38
CA ASP A 49 3.77 2.03 12.44
C ASP A 49 5.23 2.32 12.80
N THR A 50 6.09 1.30 12.78
CA THR A 50 7.44 1.39 13.35
C THR A 50 8.56 1.32 12.34
N PHE A 51 8.29 0.85 11.11
CA PHE A 51 9.30 0.62 10.08
C PHE A 51 10.44 -0.32 10.52
N ASP A 52 10.16 -1.20 11.49
CA ASP A 52 11.13 -2.12 12.07
C ASP A 52 10.66 -3.57 11.92
N ARG A 53 11.46 -4.37 11.20
CA ARG A 53 11.15 -5.77 10.91
C ARG A 53 11.17 -6.63 12.17
N ASP A 54 12.08 -6.38 13.10
CA ASP A 54 12.22 -7.20 14.30
C ASP A 54 11.03 -6.98 15.24
N ARG A 55 10.55 -5.74 15.32
CA ARG A 55 9.31 -5.41 16.04
C ARG A 55 8.09 -6.05 15.40
N ALA A 56 8.00 -6.00 14.06
CA ALA A 56 6.92 -6.65 13.32
C ALA A 56 6.88 -8.18 13.56
N ILE A 57 8.05 -8.85 13.52
CA ILE A 57 8.16 -10.28 13.84
C ILE A 57 7.70 -10.55 15.27
N ALA A 58 8.21 -9.79 16.25
CA ALA A 58 7.85 -9.97 17.65
C ALA A 58 6.33 -9.80 17.87
N LYS A 59 5.71 -8.82 17.22
CA LYS A 59 4.26 -8.59 17.31
C LYS A 59 3.46 -9.71 16.67
N GLY A 60 3.88 -10.19 15.49
CA GLY A 60 3.26 -11.33 14.83
C GLY A 60 3.35 -12.61 15.66
N GLN A 61 4.49 -12.87 16.30
CA GLN A 61 4.68 -14.01 17.21
C GLN A 61 3.80 -13.91 18.46
N GLU A 62 3.68 -12.72 19.05
CA GLU A 62 2.79 -12.46 20.19
C GLU A 62 1.34 -12.82 19.83
N ILE A 63 0.83 -12.30 18.72
CA ILE A 63 -0.56 -12.55 18.29
C ILE A 63 -0.76 -14.00 17.88
N ALA A 64 0.21 -14.65 17.23
CA ALA A 64 0.14 -16.08 16.94
C ALA A 64 0.00 -16.91 18.22
N ALA A 65 0.78 -16.60 19.26
CA ALA A 65 0.75 -17.32 20.53
C ALA A 65 -0.56 -17.12 21.32
N LEU A 66 -1.27 -16.01 21.10
CA LEU A 66 -2.61 -15.78 21.68
C LEU A 66 -3.70 -16.61 21.00
N ASN A 67 -3.45 -17.10 19.78
CA ASN A 67 -4.40 -17.93 19.04
C ASN A 67 -4.11 -19.41 19.24
N MET A 68 -5.16 -20.19 19.49
CA MET A 68 -5.06 -21.63 19.68
C MET A 68 -5.32 -22.37 18.37
N VAL A 69 -4.48 -23.35 18.09
CA VAL A 69 -4.66 -24.33 17.01
C VAL A 69 -4.65 -25.71 17.64
N ASN A 70 -5.75 -26.43 17.55
CA ASN A 70 -5.94 -27.70 18.22
C ASN A 70 -5.62 -27.62 19.73
N GLY A 71 -6.12 -26.57 20.41
CA GLY A 71 -5.95 -26.37 21.85
C GLY A 71 -4.54 -26.03 22.32
N GLN A 72 -3.60 -25.74 21.41
CA GLN A 72 -2.23 -25.31 21.72
C GLN A 72 -1.92 -23.97 21.05
N PRO A 73 -1.11 -23.10 21.67
CA PRO A 73 -0.62 -21.87 21.05
C PRO A 73 0.11 -22.13 19.72
N LEU A 74 -0.11 -21.26 18.73
CA LEU A 74 0.71 -21.25 17.52
C LEU A 74 2.03 -20.51 17.79
N LEU A 75 3.14 -21.26 17.74
CA LEU A 75 4.49 -20.74 17.92
C LEU A 75 5.15 -20.64 16.55
N LEU A 76 5.58 -19.43 16.20
CA LEU A 76 6.22 -19.11 14.93
C LEU A 76 7.69 -18.74 15.15
N GLU A 77 8.55 -19.14 14.22
CA GLU A 77 9.95 -18.74 14.20
C GLU A 77 10.12 -17.44 13.42
N ALA A 78 11.22 -16.71 13.63
CA ALA A 78 11.51 -15.51 12.84
C ALA A 78 11.58 -15.81 11.33
N GLY A 79 12.03 -17.02 10.96
CA GLY A 79 12.08 -17.47 9.56
C GLY A 79 10.72 -17.79 8.93
N ASP A 80 9.64 -17.85 9.72
CA ASP A 80 8.28 -18.01 9.19
C ASP A 80 7.71 -16.67 8.66
N PHE A 81 8.39 -15.55 8.91
CA PHE A 81 8.04 -14.21 8.44
C PHE A 81 8.90 -13.82 7.23
N GLN A 82 8.25 -13.40 6.15
CA GLN A 82 8.87 -12.96 4.92
C GLN A 82 8.36 -11.56 4.56
N PHE A 83 9.29 -10.65 4.31
CA PHE A 83 9.00 -9.27 3.98
C PHE A 83 9.26 -9.02 2.50
N GLY A 84 8.37 -8.29 1.85
CA GLY A 84 8.51 -8.02 0.44
C GLY A 84 7.46 -7.07 -0.10
N ARG A 85 7.39 -7.02 -1.43
CA ARG A 85 6.42 -6.23 -2.16
C ARG A 85 5.35 -7.12 -2.78
N SER A 86 4.10 -6.80 -2.54
CA SER A 86 2.98 -7.36 -3.30
C SER A 86 2.54 -6.36 -4.36
N GLU A 87 2.52 -6.81 -5.62
CA GLU A 87 2.01 -6.03 -6.76
C GLU A 87 0.88 -6.80 -7.46
N GLU A 88 -0.13 -6.07 -7.90
CA GLU A 88 -1.25 -6.61 -8.68
C GLU A 88 -0.79 -6.89 -10.12
N ASN A 89 -0.95 -8.12 -10.59
CA ASN A 89 -0.81 -8.44 -12.00
C ASN A 89 -2.04 -7.99 -12.80
N ASN A 90 -1.90 -7.92 -14.12
CA ASN A 90 -2.99 -7.59 -15.06
C ASN A 90 -4.25 -8.47 -14.92
N ASP A 91 -4.16 -9.62 -14.25
CA ASP A 91 -5.27 -10.54 -13.98
C ASP A 91 -5.97 -10.28 -12.63
N GLY A 92 -5.63 -9.21 -11.92
CA GLY A 92 -6.17 -8.89 -10.59
C GLY A 92 -5.59 -9.72 -9.44
N ARG A 93 -4.60 -10.59 -9.73
CA ARG A 93 -3.93 -11.42 -8.73
C ARG A 93 -2.68 -10.74 -8.19
N PHE A 94 -2.55 -10.70 -6.87
CA PHE A 94 -1.38 -10.17 -6.19
C PHE A 94 -0.22 -11.18 -6.20
N GLN A 95 0.94 -10.74 -6.66
CA GLN A 95 2.18 -11.52 -6.60
C GLN A 95 3.13 -10.93 -5.56
N PHE A 96 3.34 -11.70 -4.48
CA PHE A 96 4.36 -11.39 -3.49
C PHE A 96 5.76 -11.65 -4.07
N ARG A 97 6.61 -10.62 -4.00
CA ARG A 97 8.04 -10.68 -4.32
C ARG A 97 8.85 -10.37 -3.06
N GLU A 98 9.55 -11.38 -2.57
CA GLU A 98 10.36 -11.29 -1.37
C GLU A 98 11.57 -10.34 -1.57
N GLY A 99 11.86 -9.51 -0.58
CA GLY A 99 13.02 -8.61 -0.58
C GLY A 99 12.98 -7.45 -1.58
N VAL A 100 11.88 -7.27 -2.31
CA VAL A 100 11.68 -6.11 -3.19
C VAL A 100 11.12 -4.95 -2.39
N THR A 101 11.69 -3.76 -2.56
CA THR A 101 11.21 -2.53 -1.93
C THR A 101 10.19 -1.79 -2.83
N PRO A 102 9.25 -1.03 -2.25
CA PRO A 102 8.98 -0.92 -0.81
C PRO A 102 8.39 -2.21 -0.21
N LEU A 103 8.78 -2.50 1.04
CA LEU A 103 8.28 -3.58 1.87
C LEU A 103 6.87 -3.23 2.33
N ASN A 104 5.91 -3.55 1.50
CA ASN A 104 4.51 -3.24 1.75
C ASN A 104 3.73 -4.49 2.22
N THR A 105 4.36 -5.66 2.25
CA THR A 105 3.70 -6.94 2.55
C THR A 105 4.51 -7.78 3.51
N VAL A 106 3.81 -8.34 4.50
CA VAL A 106 4.33 -9.37 5.41
C VAL A 106 3.61 -10.68 5.13
N ARG A 107 4.37 -11.69 4.70
CA ARG A 107 3.89 -13.06 4.51
C ARG A 107 4.33 -13.91 5.70
N VAL A 108 3.36 -14.55 6.36
CA VAL A 108 3.59 -15.43 7.51
C VAL A 108 3.22 -16.85 7.13
N THR A 109 4.06 -17.82 7.53
CA THR A 109 3.81 -19.24 7.30
C THR A 109 3.52 -19.95 8.61
N GLY A 110 2.25 -20.22 8.89
CA GLY A 110 1.83 -21.07 10.01
C GLY A 110 2.10 -22.54 9.72
N ARG A 111 2.88 -23.19 10.58
CA ARG A 111 3.23 -24.61 10.47
C ARG A 111 2.77 -25.38 11.70
N ARG A 112 2.08 -26.50 11.46
CA ARG A 112 1.82 -27.56 12.46
C ARG A 112 2.42 -28.86 11.94
N THR A 113 3.72 -28.84 11.70
CA THR A 113 4.51 -29.93 11.12
C THR A 113 5.47 -30.48 12.18
N ALA A 114 6.04 -31.67 11.96
CA ALA A 114 6.93 -32.30 12.93
C ALA A 114 8.20 -31.47 13.23
N ASP A 115 8.64 -30.65 12.26
CA ASP A 115 9.78 -29.73 12.34
C ASP A 115 9.43 -28.34 12.90
N SER A 116 8.15 -28.06 13.19
CA SER A 116 7.72 -26.77 13.73
C SER A 116 7.74 -26.76 15.26
N PRO A 117 7.95 -25.60 15.92
CA PRO A 117 7.88 -25.49 17.38
C PRO A 117 6.54 -25.92 17.99
N SER A 118 5.44 -25.76 17.25
CA SER A 118 4.09 -26.20 17.67
C SER A 118 3.82 -27.69 17.44
N GLY A 119 4.72 -28.41 16.76
CA GLY A 119 4.60 -29.83 16.44
C GLY A 119 3.43 -30.20 15.52
N ALA A 120 3.45 -31.44 15.07
CA ALA A 120 2.38 -32.03 14.25
C ALA A 120 1.09 -32.27 15.06
N ILE A 121 -0.06 -32.29 14.38
CA ILE A 121 -1.35 -32.56 15.01
C ILE A 121 -1.57 -34.06 15.09
N PRO A 122 -1.71 -34.66 16.29
CA PRO A 122 -2.05 -36.08 16.42
C PRO A 122 -3.49 -36.34 15.97
N LEU A 123 -3.71 -37.43 15.25
CA LEU A 123 -5.04 -37.91 14.87
C LEU A 123 -5.59 -38.87 15.93
N PHE A 124 -6.91 -38.87 16.15
CA PHE A 124 -7.53 -39.70 17.18
C PHE A 124 -7.48 -41.18 16.83
N PHE A 125 -7.68 -41.51 15.54
CA PHE A 125 -7.72 -42.89 15.05
C PHE A 125 -6.67 -43.19 13.98
N GLY A 126 -5.64 -42.33 13.88
CA GLY A 126 -4.57 -42.45 12.89
C GLY A 126 -3.87 -43.81 12.87
N ASN A 127 -3.74 -44.46 14.03
CA ASN A 127 -3.15 -45.79 14.18
C ASN A 127 -3.91 -46.89 13.41
N VAL A 128 -5.21 -46.70 13.16
CA VAL A 128 -6.04 -47.65 12.41
C VAL A 128 -5.81 -47.52 10.91
N LEU A 129 -5.35 -46.34 10.45
CA LEU A 129 -5.19 -45.99 9.04
C LEU A 129 -3.73 -45.86 8.58
N GLY A 130 -2.76 -45.97 9.51
CA GLY A 130 -1.33 -45.88 9.21
C GLY A 130 -0.79 -44.46 9.10
N PHE A 131 -1.59 -43.44 9.42
CA PHE A 131 -1.20 -42.03 9.42
C PHE A 131 -1.52 -41.45 10.80
N ASN A 132 -0.51 -41.22 11.64
CA ASN A 132 -0.74 -40.83 13.04
C ASN A 132 -0.80 -39.32 13.25
N THR A 133 -0.31 -38.56 12.28
CA THR A 133 -0.19 -37.10 12.37
C THR A 133 -0.72 -36.42 11.12
N PHE A 134 -1.27 -35.23 11.33
CA PHE A 134 -1.66 -34.30 10.29
C PHE A 134 -0.74 -33.08 10.36
N GLU A 135 -0.17 -32.72 9.22
CA GLU A 135 0.87 -31.70 9.13
C GLU A 135 0.47 -30.54 8.21
N PRO A 136 -0.49 -29.69 8.62
CA PRO A 136 -0.92 -28.58 7.79
C PRO A 136 0.12 -27.44 7.82
N ARG A 137 0.29 -26.82 6.65
CA ARG A 137 0.99 -25.56 6.46
C ARG A 137 0.05 -24.57 5.78
N ILE A 138 -0.05 -23.36 6.33
CA ILE A 138 -0.83 -22.27 5.77
C ILE A 138 0.10 -21.05 5.62
N SER A 139 -0.05 -20.33 4.53
CA SER A 139 0.61 -19.04 4.35
C SER A 139 -0.46 -17.98 4.22
N ALA A 140 -0.30 -16.91 4.98
CA ALA A 140 -1.12 -15.70 4.94
C ALA A 140 -0.24 -14.52 4.60
N ALA A 141 -0.74 -13.56 3.82
CA ALA A 141 -0.04 -12.33 3.53
C ALA A 141 -0.93 -11.15 3.88
N ALA A 142 -0.39 -10.21 4.64
CA ALA A 142 -1.03 -8.94 4.91
C ALA A 142 -0.23 -7.84 4.21
N THR A 143 -0.92 -7.04 3.40
CA THR A 143 -0.35 -5.92 2.66
C THR A 143 -0.88 -4.63 3.27
N TYR A 144 0.03 -3.70 3.55
CA TYR A 144 -0.29 -2.32 3.88
C TYR A 144 0.34 -1.46 2.79
N ILE A 145 -0.27 -0.33 2.47
CA ILE A 145 0.37 0.62 1.56
C ILE A 145 0.43 1.96 2.26
N GLU A 146 1.63 2.51 2.34
CA GLU A 146 1.84 3.88 2.76
C GLU A 146 2.34 4.69 1.58
N ARG A 147 1.79 5.89 1.41
CA ARG A 147 2.12 6.79 0.31
C ARG A 147 2.36 8.18 0.85
N ASP A 148 3.45 8.78 0.38
CA ASP A 148 3.74 10.19 0.62
C ASP A 148 3.55 10.94 -0.70
N VAL A 149 2.58 11.86 -0.70
CA VAL A 149 2.19 12.61 -1.90
C VAL A 149 2.53 14.07 -1.71
N VAL A 150 3.29 14.66 -2.62
CA VAL A 150 3.55 16.10 -2.61
C VAL A 150 2.89 16.75 -3.82
N LEU A 151 1.93 17.64 -3.54
CA LEU A 151 1.26 18.48 -4.51
C LEU A 151 2.14 19.70 -4.79
N VAL A 152 2.53 19.90 -6.05
CA VAL A 152 3.29 21.06 -6.51
C VAL A 152 2.39 21.89 -7.42
N VAL A 153 1.91 23.02 -6.92
CA VAL A 153 0.86 23.82 -7.57
C VAL A 153 1.39 25.13 -8.15
N ASP A 154 0.93 25.45 -9.35
CA ASP A 154 1.22 26.72 -10.02
C ASP A 154 0.33 27.83 -9.43
N ARG A 155 0.96 28.89 -8.94
CA ARG A 155 0.29 30.13 -8.52
C ARG A 155 0.83 31.33 -9.30
N SER A 156 1.24 31.14 -10.55
CA SER A 156 1.64 32.22 -11.45
C SER A 156 0.46 33.11 -11.86
N GLY A 157 0.73 34.29 -12.42
CA GLY A 157 -0.32 35.23 -12.82
C GLY A 157 -1.33 34.67 -13.85
N SER A 158 -0.95 33.69 -14.67
CA SER A 158 -1.86 33.04 -15.63
C SER A 158 -2.99 32.24 -14.97
N MET A 159 -2.78 31.80 -13.72
CA MET A 159 -3.77 31.10 -12.91
C MET A 159 -4.83 32.02 -12.29
N ALA A 160 -4.67 33.33 -12.35
CA ALA A 160 -5.60 34.27 -11.72
C ALA A 160 -7.06 34.10 -12.21
N GLY A 161 -8.01 34.38 -11.33
CA GLY A 161 -9.44 34.28 -11.65
C GLY A 161 -9.98 32.86 -11.51
N SER A 162 -10.83 32.42 -12.45
CA SER A 162 -11.57 31.16 -12.34
C SER A 162 -10.65 29.93 -12.27
N LYS A 163 -9.52 29.96 -13.00
CA LYS A 163 -8.57 28.85 -13.04
C LYS A 163 -8.05 28.44 -11.66
N PHE A 164 -7.70 29.41 -10.81
CA PHE A 164 -7.22 29.11 -9.46
C PHE A 164 -8.34 28.56 -8.57
N SER A 165 -9.56 29.10 -8.68
CA SER A 165 -10.71 28.54 -7.95
C SER A 165 -11.07 27.13 -8.42
N GLU A 166 -10.87 26.83 -9.70
CA GLU A 166 -11.08 25.49 -10.27
C GLU A 166 -10.01 24.50 -9.78
N LEU A 167 -8.75 24.93 -9.69
CA LEU A 167 -7.68 24.15 -9.06
C LEU A 167 -7.98 23.87 -7.58
N GLN A 168 -8.43 24.88 -6.84
CA GLN A 168 -8.83 24.73 -5.43
C GLN A 168 -9.93 23.67 -5.27
N ALA A 169 -10.97 23.72 -6.11
CA ALA A 169 -12.03 22.73 -6.11
C ALA A 169 -11.52 21.33 -6.48
N ALA A 170 -10.64 21.22 -7.48
CA ALA A 170 -10.09 19.94 -7.91
C ALA A 170 -9.21 19.28 -6.83
N ILE A 171 -8.39 20.06 -6.12
CA ILE A 171 -7.61 19.55 -4.97
C ILE A 171 -8.53 19.17 -3.80
N GLY A 172 -9.63 19.88 -3.56
CA GLY A 172 -10.62 19.46 -2.56
C GLY A 172 -11.25 18.10 -2.91
N VAL A 173 -11.51 17.85 -4.20
CA VAL A 173 -11.95 16.51 -4.66
C VAL A 173 -10.85 15.46 -4.49
N PHE A 174 -9.59 15.81 -4.75
CA PHE A 174 -8.46 14.92 -4.50
C PHE A 174 -8.39 14.51 -3.03
N VAL A 175 -8.36 15.49 -2.12
CA VAL A 175 -8.29 15.28 -0.66
C VAL A 175 -9.48 14.48 -0.15
N SER A 176 -10.70 14.81 -0.59
CA SER A 176 -11.89 14.03 -0.20
C SER A 176 -11.86 12.60 -0.75
N THR A 177 -11.30 12.37 -1.93
CA THR A 177 -11.14 11.00 -2.48
C THR A 177 -10.13 10.19 -1.64
N LEU A 178 -9.02 10.78 -1.22
CA LEU A 178 -8.06 10.13 -0.33
C LEU A 178 -8.69 9.79 1.03
N ASN A 179 -9.55 10.64 1.59
CA ASN A 179 -10.27 10.30 2.83
C ASN A 179 -11.25 9.12 2.68
N THR A 180 -11.53 8.65 1.46
CA THR A 180 -12.37 7.46 1.22
C THR A 180 -11.55 6.18 1.00
N THR A 181 -10.24 6.29 0.82
CA THR A 181 -9.37 5.12 0.63
C THR A 181 -8.99 4.52 1.99
N PRO A 182 -8.85 3.19 2.10
CA PRO A 182 -8.44 2.52 3.34
C PRO A 182 -6.92 2.66 3.61
N VAL A 183 -6.24 3.55 2.88
CA VAL A 183 -4.79 3.70 2.83
C VAL A 183 -4.42 4.90 3.67
N GLU A 184 -3.32 4.82 4.42
CA GLU A 184 -2.83 5.97 5.18
C GLU A 184 -1.85 6.79 4.32
N GLU A 185 -2.30 7.92 3.78
CA GLU A 185 -1.45 8.84 3.02
C GLU A 185 -1.02 10.07 3.83
N GLU A 186 0.23 10.49 3.63
CA GLU A 186 0.67 11.83 4.03
C GLU A 186 0.74 12.73 2.81
N VAL A 187 0.12 13.92 2.90
CA VAL A 187 0.09 14.87 1.80
C VAL A 187 0.86 16.13 2.18
N GLY A 188 1.73 16.59 1.29
CA GLY A 188 2.42 17.86 1.36
C GLY A 188 1.96 18.80 0.24
N LEU A 189 2.13 20.11 0.45
CA LEU A 189 1.80 21.15 -0.52
C LEU A 189 2.98 22.09 -0.69
N ALA A 190 3.42 22.24 -1.94
CA ALA A 190 4.33 23.28 -2.38
C ALA A 190 3.66 24.11 -3.48
N SER A 191 3.86 25.42 -3.45
CA SER A 191 3.39 26.33 -4.49
C SER A 191 4.54 27.10 -5.12
N TYR A 192 4.38 27.51 -6.37
CA TYR A 192 5.41 28.27 -7.07
C TYR A 192 4.84 29.34 -7.99
N SER A 193 5.62 30.41 -8.14
CA SER A 193 5.51 31.39 -9.22
C SER A 193 6.92 31.81 -9.66
N ASP A 194 7.38 33.01 -9.31
CA ASP A 194 8.78 33.44 -9.45
C ASP A 194 9.70 32.69 -8.48
N THR A 195 9.19 32.52 -7.26
CA THR A 195 9.80 31.76 -6.17
C THR A 195 8.91 30.57 -5.83
N ALA A 196 9.42 29.62 -5.04
CA ALA A 196 8.64 28.52 -4.52
C ALA A 196 8.57 28.56 -3.00
N SER A 197 7.51 27.99 -2.45
CA SER A 197 7.23 27.91 -1.03
C SER A 197 6.90 26.46 -0.65
N GLU A 198 7.36 26.05 0.53
CA GLU A 198 6.91 24.81 1.17
C GLU A 198 5.71 25.16 2.06
N ASP A 199 4.50 25.13 1.50
CA ASP A 199 3.32 25.66 2.17
C ASP A 199 2.80 24.74 3.28
N VAL A 200 2.83 23.42 3.04
CA VAL A 200 2.44 22.40 4.03
C VAL A 200 3.41 21.23 3.94
N GLN A 201 3.98 20.83 5.08
CA GLN A 201 4.80 19.63 5.19
C GLN A 201 3.94 18.37 5.11
N LEU A 202 4.54 17.20 4.90
CA LEU A 202 3.82 15.92 4.90
C LEU A 202 2.97 15.79 6.17
N THR A 203 1.66 15.62 5.99
CA THR A 203 0.71 15.53 7.08
C THR A 203 -0.47 14.63 6.72
N ARG A 204 -1.00 13.93 7.73
CA ARG A 204 -2.28 13.21 7.65
C ARG A 204 -3.49 14.13 7.80
N ASN A 205 -3.29 15.37 8.28
CA ASN A 205 -4.38 16.33 8.42
C ASN A 205 -4.64 17.04 7.08
N LEU A 206 -5.39 16.38 6.20
CA LEU A 206 -5.64 16.89 4.85
C LEU A 206 -6.43 18.21 4.82
N SER A 207 -7.17 18.54 5.89
CA SER A 207 -7.85 19.85 5.99
C SER A 207 -6.89 21.04 5.99
N SER A 208 -5.64 20.84 6.45
CA SER A 208 -4.61 21.87 6.43
C SER A 208 -4.16 22.22 5.00
N ILE A 209 -4.25 21.27 4.07
CA ILE A 209 -3.93 21.46 2.64
C ILE A 209 -4.96 22.41 2.03
N GLU A 210 -6.25 22.13 2.22
CA GLU A 210 -7.35 22.96 1.71
C GLU A 210 -7.32 24.37 2.32
N ALA A 211 -7.10 24.46 3.64
CA ALA A 211 -7.01 25.73 4.35
C ALA A 211 -5.86 26.60 3.80
N THR A 212 -4.68 26.01 3.59
CA THR A 212 -3.51 26.74 3.08
C THR A 212 -3.70 27.13 1.61
N LEU A 213 -4.24 26.23 0.79
CA LEU A 213 -4.53 26.50 -0.63
C LEU A 213 -5.51 27.67 -0.81
N SER A 214 -6.45 27.87 0.12
CA SER A 214 -7.40 29.00 0.12
C SER A 214 -6.72 30.37 0.33
N GLN A 215 -5.55 30.39 0.97
CA GLN A 215 -4.80 31.60 1.29
C GLN A 215 -3.81 32.00 0.20
N LEU A 216 -3.45 31.07 -0.69
CA LEU A 216 -2.56 31.33 -1.80
C LEU A 216 -3.19 32.34 -2.78
N ARG A 217 -2.32 33.18 -3.36
CA ARG A 217 -2.71 34.22 -4.31
C ARG A 217 -1.89 34.09 -5.58
N PRO A 218 -2.54 33.92 -6.76
CA PRO A 218 -1.84 33.88 -8.02
C PRO A 218 -1.11 35.20 -8.32
N ASN A 219 0.20 35.15 -8.55
CA ASN A 219 1.02 36.30 -8.94
C ASN A 219 2.33 35.85 -9.62
N GLY A 220 3.00 36.78 -10.31
CA GLY A 220 4.36 36.54 -10.81
C GLY A 220 4.44 35.64 -12.05
N PHE A 221 5.67 35.21 -12.35
CA PHE A 221 5.98 34.33 -13.49
C PHE A 221 5.89 32.83 -13.12
N THR A 222 6.37 31.92 -13.99
CA THR A 222 6.15 30.48 -13.89
C THR A 222 7.49 29.72 -13.82
N SER A 223 7.86 29.30 -12.61
CA SER A 223 9.13 28.60 -12.32
C SER A 223 8.91 27.15 -11.88
N ILE A 224 8.46 26.29 -12.79
CA ILE A 224 8.20 24.85 -12.54
C ILE A 224 9.36 24.16 -11.79
N SER A 225 10.61 24.41 -12.18
CA SER A 225 11.79 23.82 -11.53
C SER A 225 11.87 24.14 -10.04
N ARG A 226 11.69 25.40 -9.65
CA ARG A 226 11.67 25.80 -8.24
C ARG A 226 10.51 25.17 -7.48
N GLY A 227 9.35 25.02 -8.11
CA GLY A 227 8.23 24.27 -7.53
C GLY A 227 8.59 22.81 -7.24
N MET A 228 9.23 22.15 -8.21
CA MET A 228 9.72 20.77 -8.03
C MET A 228 10.82 20.67 -6.97
N GLU A 229 11.68 21.69 -6.82
CA GLU A 229 12.68 21.76 -5.75
C GLU A 229 12.06 21.93 -4.37
N ALA A 230 11.06 22.80 -4.22
CA ALA A 230 10.32 22.93 -2.97
C ALA A 230 9.58 21.63 -2.63
N GLY A 231 8.95 21.00 -3.63
CA GLY A 231 8.35 19.68 -3.47
C GLY A 231 9.36 18.60 -3.08
N ALA A 232 10.57 18.64 -3.67
CA ALA A 232 11.66 17.74 -3.31
C ALA A 232 12.13 17.95 -1.87
N SER A 233 12.18 19.19 -1.39
CA SER A 233 12.54 19.53 -0.01
C SER A 233 11.52 18.95 0.99
N ILE A 234 10.21 19.11 0.72
CA ILE A 234 9.16 18.45 1.52
C ILE A 234 9.34 16.93 1.47
N MET A 235 9.53 16.36 0.28
CA MET A 235 9.71 14.93 0.08
C MET A 235 10.97 14.38 0.75
N SER A 236 12.02 15.18 0.95
CA SER A 236 13.23 14.74 1.66
C SER A 236 12.99 14.41 3.13
N ARG A 237 11.88 14.92 3.70
CA ARG A 237 11.39 14.62 5.06
C ARG A 237 10.43 13.43 5.10
N SER A 238 10.16 12.82 3.95
CA SER A 238 9.38 11.58 3.82
C SER A 238 10.05 10.43 4.56
N ARG A 239 9.21 9.50 5.01
CA ARG A 239 9.62 8.18 5.53
C ARG A 239 10.48 7.43 4.51
N SER A 240 11.23 6.42 4.96
CA SER A 240 12.16 5.68 4.09
C SER A 240 11.46 5.10 2.85
N THR A 241 12.12 5.19 1.68
CA THR A 241 11.66 4.54 0.43
C THR A 241 11.60 3.03 0.53
N GLU A 242 12.17 2.45 1.58
CA GLU A 242 12.02 1.04 1.91
C GLU A 242 10.58 0.69 2.29
N PHE A 243 9.76 1.63 2.76
CA PHE A 243 8.41 1.35 3.26
C PHE A 243 7.32 2.16 2.54
N VAL A 244 7.67 3.31 1.97
CA VAL A 244 6.69 4.26 1.42
C VAL A 244 6.93 4.52 -0.07
N GLU A 245 5.84 4.53 -0.85
CA GLU A 245 5.89 5.02 -2.22
C GLU A 245 5.79 6.55 -2.25
N ARG A 246 6.83 7.21 -2.79
CA ARG A 246 6.89 8.67 -2.89
C ARG A 246 6.36 9.14 -4.24
N THR A 247 5.36 10.02 -4.21
CA THR A 247 4.73 10.55 -5.41
C THR A 247 4.71 12.07 -5.40
N MET A 248 5.15 12.69 -6.49
CA MET A 248 5.03 14.13 -6.72
C MET A 248 4.01 14.38 -7.83
N ILE A 249 3.06 15.29 -7.60
CA ILE A 249 2.07 15.71 -8.59
C ILE A 249 2.34 17.16 -8.94
N VAL A 250 2.84 17.42 -10.14
CA VAL A 250 3.20 18.77 -10.59
C VAL A 250 2.13 19.32 -11.53
N MET A 251 1.50 20.41 -11.14
CA MET A 251 0.48 21.10 -11.92
C MET A 251 1.02 22.42 -12.50
N THR A 252 0.66 22.74 -13.75
CA THR A 252 0.92 24.05 -14.38
C THR A 252 -0.15 24.42 -15.41
N ASP A 253 -0.42 25.71 -15.60
CA ASP A 253 -1.28 26.22 -16.67
C ASP A 253 -0.54 27.02 -17.75
N GLY A 254 0.79 27.11 -17.62
CA GLY A 254 1.61 28.04 -18.38
C GLY A 254 2.90 27.45 -18.91
N LEU A 255 3.75 28.36 -19.40
CA LEU A 255 5.07 28.04 -19.94
C LEU A 255 6.14 28.34 -18.90
N HIS A 256 7.02 27.37 -18.65
CA HIS A 256 8.21 27.58 -17.84
C HIS A 256 9.06 28.71 -18.43
N ASN A 257 9.33 29.75 -17.64
CA ASN A 257 10.00 30.97 -18.11
C ASN A 257 11.03 31.54 -17.11
N ARG A 258 11.28 30.83 -16.01
CA ARG A 258 12.21 31.20 -14.94
C ARG A 258 12.85 29.97 -14.32
N GLY A 259 14.15 30.06 -14.03
CA GLY A 259 14.88 28.99 -13.34
C GLY A 259 15.53 27.97 -14.28
N PRO A 260 16.17 26.94 -13.73
CA PRO A 260 16.80 25.89 -14.51
C PRO A 260 15.75 24.98 -15.18
N GLU A 261 16.19 24.21 -16.17
CA GLU A 261 15.32 23.28 -16.91
C GLU A 261 14.70 22.21 -15.98
N PRO A 262 13.35 22.12 -15.88
CA PRO A 262 12.69 21.22 -14.93
C PRO A 262 12.98 19.73 -15.14
N ARG A 263 13.29 19.31 -16.39
CA ARG A 263 13.69 17.93 -16.70
C ARG A 263 14.93 17.46 -15.93
N ALA A 264 15.84 18.37 -15.58
CA ALA A 264 17.01 18.03 -14.79
C ALA A 264 16.63 17.62 -13.37
N ILE A 265 15.66 18.31 -12.77
CA ILE A 265 15.13 17.99 -11.44
C ILE A 265 14.31 16.70 -11.49
N ALA A 266 13.51 16.51 -12.56
CA ALA A 266 12.78 15.28 -12.77
C ALA A 266 13.72 14.05 -12.78
N ARG A 267 14.87 14.13 -13.45
CA ARG A 267 15.87 13.05 -13.47
C ARG A 267 16.46 12.76 -12.10
N ARG A 268 16.77 13.81 -11.32
CA ARG A 268 17.25 13.64 -9.94
C ARG A 268 16.21 12.95 -9.07
N LEU A 269 14.98 13.43 -9.08
CA LEU A 269 13.87 12.86 -8.32
C LEU A 269 13.58 11.41 -8.72
N ALA A 270 13.65 11.10 -10.01
CA ALA A 270 13.51 9.72 -10.50
C ALA A 270 14.62 8.81 -9.96
N SER A 271 15.86 9.29 -9.86
CA SER A 271 16.96 8.53 -9.25
C SER A 271 16.82 8.33 -7.73
N GLU A 272 15.96 9.12 -7.09
CA GLU A 272 15.60 9.02 -5.67
C GLU A 272 14.28 8.24 -5.46
N SER A 273 13.84 7.48 -6.48
CA SER A 273 12.61 6.68 -6.46
C SER A 273 11.32 7.49 -6.24
N VAL A 274 11.29 8.75 -6.64
CA VAL A 274 10.09 9.59 -6.61
C VAL A 274 9.35 9.47 -7.94
N ARG A 275 8.11 8.99 -7.88
CA ARG A 275 7.21 8.94 -9.05
C ARG A 275 6.66 10.32 -9.34
N ILE A 276 6.68 10.78 -10.59
CA ILE A 276 6.23 12.14 -10.94
C ILE A 276 5.04 12.08 -11.90
N HIS A 277 3.88 12.50 -11.43
CA HIS A 277 2.73 12.80 -12.27
C HIS A 277 2.72 14.28 -12.62
N THR A 278 2.26 14.60 -13.84
CA THR A 278 2.10 15.98 -14.26
C THR A 278 0.70 16.25 -14.73
N ILE A 279 0.20 17.45 -14.43
CA ILE A 279 -1.12 17.93 -14.87
C ILE A 279 -0.91 19.26 -15.55
N THR A 280 -1.42 19.39 -16.77
CA THR A 280 -1.48 20.67 -17.48
C THR A 280 -2.91 21.16 -17.55
N PHE A 281 -3.10 22.45 -17.34
CA PHE A 281 -4.42 23.05 -17.32
C PHE A 281 -4.54 24.21 -18.32
N GLY A 282 -5.57 24.17 -19.16
CA GLY A 282 -5.80 25.16 -20.21
C GLY A 282 -4.88 25.01 -21.42
N SER A 283 -5.20 25.73 -22.48
CA SER A 283 -4.54 25.60 -23.80
C SER A 283 -3.14 26.19 -23.88
N GLY A 284 -2.72 27.01 -22.92
CA GLY A 284 -1.43 27.71 -22.92
C GLY A 284 -0.27 26.95 -22.26
N ALA A 285 -0.53 25.78 -21.68
CA ALA A 285 0.46 25.00 -20.96
C ALA A 285 1.39 24.20 -21.89
N ASP A 286 2.65 24.05 -21.48
CA ASP A 286 3.64 23.24 -22.24
C ASP A 286 3.42 21.73 -22.02
N GLN A 287 2.44 21.17 -22.71
CA GLN A 287 2.11 19.75 -22.61
C GLN A 287 3.28 18.83 -23.01
N ALA A 288 4.08 19.23 -24.00
CA ALA A 288 5.20 18.43 -24.46
C ALA A 288 6.27 18.30 -23.37
N ARG A 289 6.66 19.43 -22.74
CA ARG A 289 7.59 19.41 -21.61
C ARG A 289 7.03 18.62 -20.43
N MET A 290 5.78 18.84 -20.05
CA MET A 290 5.18 18.17 -18.89
C MET A 290 5.00 16.67 -19.09
N ARG A 291 4.70 16.23 -20.32
CA ARG A 291 4.68 14.81 -20.68
C ARG A 291 6.04 14.16 -20.53
N GLU A 292 7.09 14.82 -20.99
CA GLU A 292 8.46 14.31 -20.84
C GLU A 292 8.89 14.24 -19.36
N ILE A 293 8.53 15.24 -18.55
CA ILE A 293 8.78 15.21 -17.09
C ILE A 293 8.09 14.02 -16.43
N ALA A 294 6.83 13.75 -16.77
CA ALA A 294 6.12 12.58 -16.24
C ALA A 294 6.79 11.27 -16.70
N THR A 295 7.21 11.18 -17.96
CA THR A 295 7.94 10.01 -18.48
C THR A 295 9.26 9.79 -17.74
N ILE A 296 10.03 10.85 -17.50
CA ILE A 296 11.29 10.78 -16.73
C ILE A 296 11.03 10.27 -15.32
N GLY A 297 9.98 10.76 -14.66
CA GLY A 297 9.60 10.33 -13.31
C GLY A 297 8.77 9.05 -13.26
N GLY A 298 8.64 8.29 -14.35
CA GLY A 298 7.88 7.04 -14.39
C GLY A 298 6.39 7.17 -14.05
N GLY A 299 5.82 8.37 -14.20
CA GLY A 299 4.41 8.65 -13.94
C GLY A 299 3.62 8.97 -15.21
N LYS A 300 2.40 9.48 -15.01
CA LYS A 300 1.46 9.82 -16.08
C LYS A 300 1.29 11.33 -16.22
N HIS A 301 1.06 11.75 -17.46
CA HIS A 301 0.70 13.12 -17.79
C HIS A 301 -0.78 13.24 -18.09
N PHE A 302 -1.42 14.23 -17.47
CA PHE A 302 -2.81 14.58 -17.69
C PHE A 302 -2.92 15.98 -18.27
N HIS A 303 -3.91 16.17 -19.14
CA HIS A 303 -4.24 17.47 -19.70
C HIS A 303 -5.72 17.75 -19.48
N ALA A 304 -6.02 18.92 -18.96
CA ALA A 304 -7.38 19.38 -18.70
C ALA A 304 -7.62 20.73 -19.38
N LEU A 305 -8.72 20.84 -20.11
CA LEU A 305 -9.21 22.07 -20.72
C LEU A 305 -10.33 22.72 -19.89
N SER A 306 -10.90 21.98 -18.94
CA SER A 306 -12.01 22.44 -18.09
C SER A 306 -11.82 22.03 -16.62
N ALA A 307 -12.53 22.71 -15.71
CA ALA A 307 -12.60 22.35 -14.30
C ALA A 307 -12.97 20.87 -14.07
N ALA A 308 -13.91 20.35 -14.88
CA ALA A 308 -14.39 18.98 -14.77
C ALA A 308 -13.29 17.97 -15.13
N GLU A 309 -12.53 18.25 -16.21
CA GLU A 309 -11.38 17.41 -16.60
C GLU A 309 -10.24 17.51 -15.59
N LEU A 310 -9.99 18.68 -15.02
CA LEU A 310 -8.98 18.86 -13.98
C LEU A 310 -9.33 18.04 -12.73
N THR A 311 -10.59 18.11 -12.31
CA THR A 311 -11.14 17.31 -11.21
C THR A 311 -11.04 15.82 -11.50
N ALA A 312 -11.36 15.39 -12.73
CA ALA A 312 -11.25 13.99 -13.14
C ALA A 312 -9.79 13.51 -13.12
N ALA A 313 -8.83 14.32 -13.57
CA ALA A 313 -7.41 13.98 -13.53
C ALA A 313 -6.91 13.77 -12.09
N TYR A 314 -7.23 14.70 -11.18
CA TYR A 314 -6.88 14.56 -9.77
C TYR A 314 -7.56 13.33 -9.13
N ARG A 315 -8.85 13.10 -9.42
CA ARG A 315 -9.56 11.91 -8.93
C ARG A 315 -8.94 10.62 -9.46
N GLU A 316 -8.61 10.55 -10.74
CA GLU A 316 -7.95 9.37 -11.32
C GLU A 316 -6.62 9.12 -10.63
N ILE A 317 -5.81 10.16 -10.41
CA ILE A 317 -4.56 10.02 -9.66
C ILE A 317 -4.84 9.49 -8.24
N ALA A 318 -5.78 10.10 -7.49
CA ALA A 318 -6.16 9.64 -6.16
C ALA A 318 -6.61 8.17 -6.14
N LEU A 319 -7.38 7.72 -7.12
CA LEU A 319 -7.83 6.33 -7.22
C LEU A 319 -6.70 5.37 -7.60
N THR A 320 -5.81 5.77 -8.52
CA THR A 320 -4.61 4.97 -8.83
C THR A 320 -3.61 4.93 -7.67
N LEU A 321 -3.65 5.94 -6.80
CA LEU A 321 -2.96 5.97 -5.52
C LEU A 321 -3.75 5.27 -4.41
N GLY A 322 -4.95 4.77 -4.67
CA GLY A 322 -5.85 4.19 -3.66
C GLY A 322 -6.11 2.70 -3.84
N THR A 323 -5.62 2.07 -4.92
CA THR A 323 -5.86 0.64 -5.16
C THR A 323 -5.06 -0.22 -4.16
N VAL A 324 -5.79 -0.74 -3.16
CA VAL A 324 -5.53 -1.96 -2.40
C VAL A 324 -6.80 -2.80 -2.55
N VAL A 325 -6.69 -3.99 -3.14
CA VAL A 325 -7.77 -4.99 -3.10
C VAL A 325 -7.22 -6.15 -2.27
N THR A 326 -7.77 -6.36 -1.08
CA THR A 326 -7.44 -7.49 -0.20
C THR A 326 -8.09 -8.77 -0.74
N GLU A 327 -7.35 -9.89 -0.78
CA GLU A 327 -7.91 -11.26 -0.83
C GLU A 327 -7.75 -11.95 0.52
#